data_AF-A0A4Y5Z4K1-F1
#
_entry.id   AF-A0A4Y5Z4K1-F1
#
_cell.length_a   1.000
_cell.length_b   1.000
_cell.length_c   1.000
_cell.angle_alpha   90.00
_cell.angle_beta   90.00
_cell.angle_gamma   90.00
#
_symmetry.space_group_name_H-M   'P 1'
#
loop_
_entity.id
_entity.type
_entity.pdbx_description
1 polymer ?
#
loop_
_entity_poly.entity_id
_entity_poly.type
_entity_poly.pdbx_seq_one_letter_code
_entity_poly.pdbx_strand_id
1 'polypeptide(L)'
;MKRLAMGCFVGCLFLAGGARAQSVHPEIVSFQSRERITHLAPGGPNAAREIEVEVGLFDEAGRMVALPGYAVSLVAFDGDPQQRYGIGTLKGMTDSAGRFKGKVLLSDCRTPAILGPTRVHRISNRPEYWDVTYTTARVVANDNGKGQARFVHVCKEIYRGTRP
;
A
#
# COMPACT_ATOMS: atom_id res chain seq x y z
N MET A 1 2.24 -11.03 78.42
CA MET A 1 2.17 -11.40 76.99
C MET A 1 1.16 -10.45 76.35
N LYS A 2 1.54 -9.34 75.70
CA LYS A 2 1.82 -9.17 74.24
C LYS A 2 0.74 -9.87 73.39
N ARG A 3 -0.09 -9.28 72.52
CA ARG A 3 -0.14 -7.97 71.82
C ARG A 3 -1.58 -7.68 71.33
N LEU A 4 -1.95 -6.39 71.25
CA LEU A 4 -3.01 -5.88 70.37
C LEU A 4 -2.59 -6.05 68.89
N ALA A 5 -3.55 -6.33 68.00
CA ALA A 5 -3.41 -6.04 66.57
C ALA A 5 -4.74 -5.54 66.01
N MET A 6 -4.70 -4.28 65.61
CA MET A 6 -5.74 -3.45 65.02
C MET A 6 -5.83 -3.78 63.52
N GLY A 7 -7.00 -4.21 63.05
CA GLY A 7 -7.23 -4.51 61.64
C GLY A 7 -7.59 -3.25 60.86
N CYS A 8 -6.64 -2.70 60.11
CA CYS A 8 -6.91 -1.70 59.06
C CYS A 8 -7.22 -2.44 57.76
N PHE A 9 -8.50 -2.54 57.39
CA PHE A 9 -8.89 -2.84 56.01
C PHE A 9 -8.87 -1.53 55.20
N VAL A 10 -7.76 -1.28 54.52
CA VAL A 10 -7.70 -0.23 53.48
C VAL A 10 -8.22 -0.85 52.19
N GLY A 11 -9.37 -0.38 51.73
CA GLY A 11 -9.95 -0.74 50.45
C GLY A 11 -9.09 -0.21 49.31
N CYS A 12 -8.56 -1.13 48.50
CA CYS A 12 -8.11 -0.80 47.15
C CYS A 12 -9.35 -0.65 46.26
N LEU A 13 -9.82 0.58 46.10
CA LEU A 13 -10.65 0.96 44.95
C LEU A 13 -9.80 0.78 43.69
N PHE A 14 -10.01 -0.32 42.98
CA PHE A 14 -9.59 -0.44 41.60
C PHE A 14 -10.41 0.55 40.77
N LEU A 15 -9.82 1.70 40.45
CA LEU A 15 -10.27 2.52 39.34
C LEU A 15 -10.06 1.70 38.06
N ALA A 16 -11.10 0.99 37.64
CA ALA A 16 -11.21 0.47 36.29
C ALA A 16 -11.38 1.65 35.34
N GLY A 17 -10.28 2.37 35.09
CA GLY A 17 -10.18 3.26 33.96
C GLY A 17 -10.32 2.41 32.70
N GLY A 18 -11.50 2.41 32.10
CA GLY A 18 -11.72 1.78 30.81
C GLY A 18 -10.80 2.45 29.80
N ALA A 19 -9.66 1.82 29.52
CA ALA A 19 -8.85 2.15 28.35
C ALA A 19 -9.75 1.90 27.14
N ARG A 20 -10.33 2.97 26.58
CA ARG A 20 -10.97 2.88 25.27
C ARG A 20 -9.88 2.40 24.32
N ALA A 21 -10.07 1.23 23.72
CA ALA A 21 -9.21 0.76 22.64
C ALA A 21 -9.18 1.87 21.59
N GLN A 22 -8.01 2.47 21.39
CA GLN A 22 -7.81 3.49 20.37
C GLN A 22 -8.04 2.81 19.01
N SER A 23 -9.05 3.25 18.26
CA SER A 23 -9.26 2.75 16.92
C SER A 23 -8.09 3.21 16.06
N VAL A 24 -7.45 2.24 15.40
CA VAL A 24 -6.35 2.48 14.47
C VAL A 24 -6.72 1.92 13.10
N HIS A 25 -6.25 2.58 12.06
CA HIS A 25 -6.43 2.15 10.68
C HIS A 25 -5.10 2.24 9.91
N PRO A 26 -4.80 1.27 9.05
CA PRO A 26 -3.63 1.34 8.17
C PRO A 26 -3.91 2.25 6.97
N GLU A 27 -2.90 3.02 6.58
CA GLU A 27 -2.89 3.84 5.37
C GLU A 27 -1.56 3.72 4.62
N ILE A 28 -1.60 3.79 3.29
CA ILE A 28 -0.39 3.82 2.46
C ILE A 28 0.30 5.18 2.60
N VAL A 29 1.52 5.17 3.13
CA VAL A 29 2.34 6.38 3.35
C VAL A 29 3.38 6.59 2.26
N SER A 30 3.81 5.52 1.58
CA SER A 30 4.68 5.64 0.41
C SER A 30 4.44 4.53 -0.61
N PHE A 31 4.68 4.88 -1.87
CA PHE A 31 4.54 4.02 -3.04
C PHE A 31 5.69 4.29 -3.99
N GLN A 32 6.41 3.24 -4.41
CA GLN A 32 7.49 3.34 -5.37
C GLN A 32 7.45 2.20 -6.39
N SER A 33 7.55 2.56 -7.67
CA SER A 33 7.85 1.62 -8.77
C SER A 33 9.36 1.40 -8.87
N ARG A 34 9.79 0.17 -9.15
CA ARG A 34 11.22 -0.20 -9.28
C ARG A 34 11.71 -0.41 -10.71
N GLU A 35 10.92 -0.02 -11.70
CA GLU A 35 11.24 -0.37 -13.07
C GLU A 35 12.09 0.67 -13.82
N ARG A 36 13.04 0.18 -14.65
CA ARG A 36 14.08 1.00 -15.29
C ARG A 36 13.62 1.82 -16.51
N ILE A 37 12.57 1.42 -17.22
CA ILE A 37 12.13 2.06 -18.49
C ILE A 37 10.75 2.72 -18.36
N THR A 38 10.01 2.31 -17.34
CA THR A 38 8.58 2.52 -17.19
C THR A 38 8.21 3.95 -16.82
N HIS A 39 9.18 4.77 -16.40
CA HIS A 39 9.01 6.22 -16.27
C HIS A 39 8.65 6.91 -17.60
N LEU A 40 8.83 6.23 -18.74
CA LEU A 40 8.42 6.70 -20.06
C LEU A 40 7.00 6.25 -20.43
N ALA A 41 6.47 5.22 -19.78
CA ALA A 41 5.10 4.78 -19.97
C ALA A 41 4.13 5.84 -19.42
N PRO A 42 2.88 5.90 -19.91
CA PRO A 42 1.84 6.70 -19.28
C PRO A 42 1.75 6.42 -17.77
N GLY A 43 1.68 7.46 -16.95
CA GLY A 43 1.80 7.36 -15.49
C GLY A 43 3.21 7.61 -14.94
N GLY A 44 4.23 7.64 -15.81
CA GLY A 44 5.58 8.06 -15.47
C GLY A 44 6.16 7.28 -14.28
N PRO A 45 6.63 7.95 -13.21
CA PRO A 45 7.16 7.29 -12.01
C PRO A 45 6.19 6.30 -11.33
N ASN A 46 4.89 6.41 -11.61
CA ASN A 46 3.85 5.54 -11.05
C ASN A 46 3.45 4.40 -11.99
N ALA A 47 4.16 4.20 -13.10
CA ALA A 47 3.96 3.02 -13.94
C ALA A 47 4.76 1.83 -13.36
N ALA A 48 4.10 0.69 -13.16
CA ALA A 48 4.68 -0.44 -12.43
C ALA A 48 4.12 -1.81 -12.87
N ARG A 49 4.97 -2.85 -12.83
CA ARG A 49 4.58 -4.27 -12.66
C ARG A 49 4.91 -4.81 -11.27
N GLU A 50 5.61 -4.00 -10.48
CA GLU A 50 5.99 -4.29 -9.12
C GLU A 50 5.97 -3.00 -8.31
N ILE A 51 5.40 -3.08 -7.11
CA ILE A 51 5.24 -1.92 -6.24
C ILE A 51 5.82 -2.20 -4.86
N GLU A 52 6.71 -1.31 -4.40
CA GLU A 52 7.06 -1.24 -2.97
C GLU A 52 6.10 -0.28 -2.29
N VAL A 53 5.50 -0.76 -1.20
CA VAL A 53 4.52 -0.02 -0.43
C VAL A 53 4.96 0.02 1.02
N GLU A 54 4.80 1.19 1.62
CA GLU A 54 4.88 1.36 3.07
C GLU A 54 3.52 1.77 3.60
N VAL A 55 3.10 1.13 4.68
CA VAL A 55 1.86 1.36 5.39
C VAL A 55 2.20 1.85 6.78
N GLY A 56 1.52 2.91 7.24
CA GLY A 56 1.54 3.38 8.63
C GLY A 56 0.18 3.18 9.28
N LEU A 57 0.16 2.96 10.60
CA LEU A 57 -1.06 2.98 11.39
C LEU A 57 -1.37 4.39 11.86
N PHE A 58 -2.62 4.81 11.72
CA PHE A 58 -3.10 6.12 12.14
C PHE A 58 -4.28 5.99 13.10
N ASP A 59 -4.37 6.89 14.07
CA ASP A 59 -5.56 7.08 14.89
C ASP A 59 -6.62 7.94 14.16
N GLU A 60 -7.81 8.06 14.72
CA GLU A 60 -8.88 8.90 14.15
C GLU A 60 -8.51 10.39 14.00
N ALA A 61 -7.47 10.85 14.70
CA ALA A 61 -6.97 12.21 14.59
C ALA A 61 -5.90 12.35 13.47
N GLY A 62 -5.64 11.30 12.70
CA GLY A 62 -4.65 11.29 11.63
C GLY A 62 -3.20 11.28 12.14
N ARG A 63 -2.97 10.87 13.39
CA ARG A 63 -1.62 10.77 13.97
C ARG A 63 -1.11 9.33 13.84
N MET A 64 0.16 9.19 13.47
CA MET A 64 0.80 7.90 13.39
C MET A 64 0.87 7.24 14.77
N VAL A 65 0.53 5.95 14.85
CA VAL A 65 0.52 5.16 16.08
C VAL A 65 1.54 4.03 15.97
N ALA A 66 2.48 4.00 16.92
CA ALA A 66 3.42 2.91 17.06
C ALA A 66 2.75 1.70 17.73
N LEU A 67 2.20 0.80 16.92
CA LEU A 67 1.57 -0.43 17.38
C LEU A 67 2.13 -1.64 16.60
N PRO A 68 3.05 -2.43 17.18
CA PRO A 68 3.59 -3.62 16.54
C PRO A 68 2.59 -4.77 16.49
N GLY A 69 2.78 -5.67 15.54
CA GLY A 69 1.99 -6.91 15.43
C GLY A 69 0.57 -6.70 14.90
N TYR A 70 0.25 -5.52 14.37
CA TYR A 70 -1.04 -5.26 13.77
C TYR A 70 -1.10 -5.84 12.36
N ALA A 71 -2.17 -6.56 12.04
CA ALA A 71 -2.35 -7.20 10.74
C ALA A 71 -2.62 -6.19 9.64
N VAL A 72 -1.80 -6.24 8.60
CA VAL A 72 -1.93 -5.43 7.38
C VAL A 72 -2.11 -6.35 6.18
N SER A 73 -3.07 -6.01 5.31
CA SER A 73 -3.34 -6.65 4.04
C SER A 73 -3.42 -5.57 2.96
N LEU A 74 -2.56 -5.66 1.96
CA LEU A 74 -2.61 -4.86 0.75
C LEU A 74 -3.26 -5.65 -0.36
N VAL A 75 -4.15 -5.02 -1.11
CA VAL A 75 -4.74 -5.59 -2.32
C VAL A 75 -4.59 -4.60 -3.47
N ALA A 76 -4.02 -5.05 -4.57
CA ALA A 76 -3.91 -4.30 -5.80
C ALA A 76 -5.00 -4.72 -6.79
N PHE A 77 -5.59 -3.75 -7.47
CA PHE A 77 -6.67 -3.94 -8.43
C PHE A 77 -6.39 -3.16 -9.72
N ASP A 78 -6.65 -3.80 -10.85
CA ASP A 78 -6.92 -3.12 -12.11
C ASP A 78 -8.37 -2.62 -12.15
N GLY A 79 -8.59 -1.57 -12.94
CA GLY A 79 -9.92 -1.08 -13.26
C GLY A 79 -10.43 0.05 -12.35
N ASP A 80 -11.66 0.46 -12.64
CA ASP A 80 -12.32 1.55 -11.94
C ASP A 80 -12.88 1.10 -10.56
N PRO A 81 -13.39 2.02 -9.72
CA PRO A 81 -13.82 1.66 -8.37
C PRO A 81 -15.01 0.69 -8.35
N GLN A 82 -15.77 0.63 -9.44
CA GLN A 82 -16.98 -0.16 -9.63
C GLN A 82 -16.66 -1.56 -10.18
N GLN A 83 -15.60 -1.70 -10.99
CA GLN A 83 -15.12 -2.96 -11.56
C GLN A 83 -13.66 -3.20 -11.19
N ARG A 84 -13.46 -3.97 -10.12
CA ARG A 84 -12.13 -4.26 -9.55
C ARG A 84 -11.66 -5.65 -9.96
N TYR A 85 -10.50 -5.73 -10.59
CA TYR A 85 -9.86 -7.00 -10.94
C TYR A 85 -8.60 -7.19 -10.11
N GLY A 86 -8.62 -8.16 -9.18
CA GLY A 86 -7.49 -8.40 -8.28
C GLY A 86 -6.24 -8.85 -9.05
N ILE A 87 -5.14 -8.10 -8.88
CA ILE A 87 -3.86 -8.31 -9.56
C ILE A 87 -2.70 -8.55 -8.59
N GLY A 88 -2.90 -8.40 -7.29
CA GLY A 88 -1.83 -8.65 -6.32
C GLY A 88 -2.33 -8.55 -4.90
N THR A 89 -1.71 -9.33 -4.01
CA THR A 89 -1.99 -9.27 -2.57
C THR A 89 -0.69 -9.37 -1.80
N LEU A 90 -0.62 -8.69 -0.66
CA LEU A 90 0.46 -8.82 0.29
C LEU A 90 -0.10 -8.73 1.70
N LYS A 91 0.31 -9.63 2.59
CA LYS A 91 -0.09 -9.63 4.00
C LYS A 91 1.15 -9.59 4.89
N GLY A 92 1.02 -8.96 6.04
CA GLY A 92 2.08 -8.90 7.03
C GLY A 92 1.62 -8.27 8.33
N MET A 93 2.60 -7.96 9.17
CA MET A 93 2.40 -7.35 10.47
C MET A 93 3.24 -6.07 10.58
N THR A 94 2.76 -5.10 11.34
CA THR A 94 3.52 -3.88 11.62
C THR A 94 4.69 -4.12 12.55
N ASP A 95 5.75 -3.33 12.37
CA ASP A 95 6.93 -3.27 13.22
C ASP A 95 6.70 -2.41 14.49
N SER A 96 7.74 -2.23 15.28
CA SER A 96 7.70 -1.42 16.52
C SER A 96 7.34 0.04 16.31
N ALA A 97 7.46 0.57 15.09
CA ALA A 97 7.05 1.93 14.73
C ALA A 97 5.61 1.99 14.20
N GLY A 98 4.88 0.86 14.20
CA GLY A 98 3.54 0.78 13.61
C GLY A 98 3.56 0.85 12.08
N ARG A 99 4.67 0.43 11.45
CA ARG A 99 4.84 0.45 10.00
C ARG A 99 4.92 -0.94 9.42
N PHE A 100 4.43 -1.11 8.21
CA PHE A 100 4.61 -2.31 7.42
C PHE A 100 5.17 -1.92 6.06
N LYS A 101 6.32 -2.47 5.68
CA LYS A 101 6.91 -2.27 4.35
C LYS A 101 7.00 -3.60 3.63
N GLY A 102 6.62 -3.59 2.36
CA GLY A 102 6.81 -4.77 1.53
C GLY A 102 6.54 -4.54 0.06
N LYS A 103 6.71 -5.62 -0.69
CA LYS A 103 6.65 -5.63 -2.15
C LYS A 103 5.42 -6.40 -2.61
N VAL A 104 4.54 -5.74 -3.35
CA VAL A 104 3.39 -6.38 -3.99
C VAL A 104 3.79 -6.76 -5.41
N LEU A 105 3.80 -8.06 -5.68
CA LEU A 105 3.97 -8.60 -7.03
C LEU A 105 2.63 -8.49 -7.76
N LEU A 106 2.63 -7.86 -8.93
CA LEU A 106 1.44 -7.75 -9.76
C LEU A 106 1.42 -8.90 -10.78
N SER A 107 0.27 -9.51 -10.97
CA SER A 107 0.02 -10.43 -12.08
C SER A 107 -0.07 -9.66 -13.39
N ASP A 108 -0.27 -10.37 -14.50
CA ASP A 108 -0.68 -9.75 -15.76
C ASP A 108 -1.96 -8.91 -15.57
N CYS A 109 -2.16 -7.90 -16.42
CA CYS A 109 -3.37 -7.10 -16.42
C CYS A 109 -4.61 -7.97 -16.63
N ARG A 110 -5.67 -7.71 -15.85
CA ARG A 110 -6.90 -8.54 -15.86
C ARG A 110 -8.17 -7.80 -16.27
N THR A 111 -8.10 -6.47 -16.37
CA THR A 111 -9.24 -5.64 -16.80
C THR A 111 -9.41 -5.65 -18.33
N PRO A 112 -10.65 -5.59 -18.86
CA PRO A 112 -10.90 -5.36 -20.28
C PRO A 112 -10.57 -3.92 -20.70
N ALA A 113 -10.46 -2.98 -19.76
CA ALA A 113 -10.16 -1.57 -20.02
C ALA A 113 -8.66 -1.32 -20.19
N ILE A 114 -8.04 -1.98 -21.19
CA ILE A 114 -6.64 -1.77 -21.56
C ILE A 114 -6.54 -0.59 -22.53
N LEU A 115 -5.64 0.33 -22.22
CA LEU A 115 -5.32 1.51 -23.01
C LEU A 115 -4.06 1.28 -23.86
N GLY A 116 -3.99 1.98 -25.00
CA GLY A 116 -2.87 1.92 -25.93
C GLY A 116 -3.08 0.98 -27.14
N PRO A 117 -2.00 0.65 -27.89
CA PRO A 117 -0.60 0.93 -27.58
C PRO A 117 -0.24 2.42 -27.66
N THR A 118 0.48 2.92 -26.66
CA THR A 118 1.12 4.24 -26.69
C THR A 118 2.59 4.08 -27.00
N ARG A 119 3.09 4.84 -27.99
CA ARG A 119 4.50 4.81 -28.37
C ARG A 119 5.31 5.73 -27.46
N VAL A 120 6.38 5.21 -26.88
CA VAL A 120 7.28 5.92 -25.97
C VAL A 120 8.73 5.71 -26.40
N HIS A 121 9.60 6.65 -26.06
CA HIS A 121 11.02 6.55 -26.41
C HIS A 121 11.92 7.17 -25.35
N ARG A 122 13.16 6.69 -25.27
CA ARG A 122 14.20 7.30 -24.43
C ARG A 122 14.74 8.56 -25.10
N ILE A 123 14.92 9.62 -24.32
CA ILE A 123 15.64 10.82 -24.77
C ILE A 123 17.12 10.44 -24.93
N SER A 124 17.57 10.28 -26.17
CA SER A 124 18.94 9.91 -26.53
C SER A 124 19.26 10.27 -27.98
N ASN A 125 20.56 10.30 -28.35
CA ASN A 125 20.99 10.61 -29.74
C ASN A 125 20.51 9.59 -30.79
N ARG A 126 20.04 8.40 -30.37
CA ARG A 126 19.39 7.40 -31.23
C ARG A 126 18.19 6.85 -30.47
N PRO A 127 17.00 7.49 -30.58
CA PRO A 127 15.85 7.08 -29.79
C PRO A 127 15.46 5.64 -30.13
N GLU A 128 15.31 4.85 -29.09
CA GLU A 128 14.71 3.53 -29.13
C GLU A 128 13.22 3.67 -28.76
N TYR A 129 12.37 2.94 -29.46
CA TYR A 129 10.92 3.03 -29.34
C TYR A 129 10.32 1.76 -28.74
N TRP A 130 9.28 1.95 -27.94
CA TRP A 130 8.45 0.90 -27.39
C TRP A 130 6.98 1.23 -27.59
N ASP A 131 6.18 0.21 -27.88
CA ASP A 131 4.72 0.30 -27.78
C ASP A 131 4.30 -0.28 -26.43
N VAL A 132 3.61 0.52 -25.64
CA VAL A 132 3.16 0.15 -24.29
C VAL A 132 1.65 0.10 -24.23
N THR A 133 1.09 -1.01 -23.76
CA THR A 133 -0.30 -1.06 -23.30
C THR A 133 -0.36 -1.08 -21.79
N TYR A 134 -1.37 -0.43 -21.23
CA TYR A 134 -1.45 -0.16 -19.80
C TYR A 134 -2.89 -0.01 -19.34
N THR A 135 -3.11 0.01 -18.03
CA THR A 135 -4.41 0.35 -17.45
C THR A 135 -4.24 1.15 -16.16
N THR A 136 -5.32 1.75 -15.70
CA THR A 136 -5.35 2.39 -14.38
C THR A 136 -5.53 1.34 -13.30
N ALA A 137 -4.72 1.45 -12.25
CA ALA A 137 -4.76 0.54 -11.12
C ALA A 137 -4.68 1.28 -9.79
N ARG A 138 -4.97 0.57 -8.71
CA ARG A 138 -4.82 1.07 -7.35
C ARG A 138 -4.38 -0.04 -6.41
N VAL A 139 -3.76 0.36 -5.30
CA VAL A 139 -3.52 -0.50 -4.15
C VAL A 139 -4.23 0.09 -2.94
N VAL A 140 -4.85 -0.77 -2.14
CA VAL A 140 -5.59 -0.40 -0.92
C VAL A 140 -5.06 -1.20 0.27
N ALA A 141 -5.04 -0.57 1.45
CA ALA A 141 -4.74 -1.24 2.71
C ALA A 141 -6.04 -1.62 3.44
N ASN A 142 -6.12 -2.86 3.93
CA ASN A 142 -7.24 -3.47 4.68
C ASN A 142 -8.65 -3.24 4.08
N ASP A 143 -8.74 -2.98 2.78
CA ASP A 143 -9.98 -2.68 2.03
C ASP A 143 -10.89 -1.61 2.69
N ASN A 144 -10.30 -0.74 3.52
CA ASN A 144 -11.03 0.26 4.30
C ASN A 144 -11.33 1.55 3.50
N GLY A 145 -10.87 1.62 2.23
CA GLY A 145 -11.06 2.77 1.33
C GLY A 145 -10.29 4.04 1.72
N LYS A 146 -9.66 4.07 2.90
CA LYS A 146 -8.78 5.14 3.37
C LYS A 146 -7.32 4.78 3.04
N GLY A 147 -6.54 5.75 2.56
CA GLY A 147 -5.14 5.49 2.19
C GLY A 147 -4.95 4.57 0.98
N GLN A 148 -5.61 4.86 -0.15
CA GLN A 148 -5.34 4.20 -1.43
C GLN A 148 -4.26 4.94 -2.23
N ALA A 149 -3.39 4.19 -2.92
CA ALA A 149 -2.46 4.76 -3.91
C ALA A 149 -2.89 4.35 -5.31
N ARG A 150 -2.92 5.31 -6.24
CA ARG A 150 -3.20 5.08 -7.66
C ARG A 150 -1.90 4.94 -8.43
N PHE A 151 -1.91 4.05 -9.41
CA PHE A 151 -0.75 3.81 -10.26
C PHE A 151 -1.19 3.37 -11.66
N VAL A 152 -0.25 3.31 -12.60
CA VAL A 152 -0.49 2.73 -13.91
C VAL A 152 0.11 1.33 -13.95
N HIS A 153 -0.72 0.34 -14.24
CA HIS A 153 -0.27 -1.03 -14.39
C HIS A 153 0.12 -1.25 -15.86
N VAL A 154 1.39 -1.60 -16.10
CA VAL A 154 1.89 -1.85 -17.45
C VAL A 154 1.58 -3.28 -17.87
N CYS A 155 0.73 -3.43 -18.86
CA CYS A 155 0.22 -4.72 -19.32
C CYS A 155 1.16 -5.41 -20.32
N LYS A 156 1.72 -4.64 -21.25
CA LYS A 156 2.63 -5.16 -22.27
C LYS A 156 3.56 -4.07 -22.76
N GLU A 157 4.81 -4.44 -23.03
CA GLU A 157 5.79 -3.61 -23.73
C GLU A 157 6.30 -4.37 -24.95
N ILE A 158 6.34 -3.69 -26.10
CA ILE A 158 6.86 -4.23 -27.36
C ILE A 158 7.97 -3.31 -27.85
N TYR A 159 9.19 -3.81 -27.91
CA TYR A 159 10.32 -3.08 -28.48
C TYR A 159 10.17 -2.94 -30.00
N ARG A 160 10.40 -1.73 -30.53
CA ARG A 160 10.29 -1.39 -31.96
C ARG A 160 11.63 -1.05 -32.61
N GLY A 161 12.72 -1.04 -31.85
CA GLY A 161 14.01 -0.60 -32.37
C GLY A 161 14.09 0.91 -32.47
N THR A 162 14.84 1.40 -33.45
CA THR A 162 15.06 2.84 -33.69
C THR A 162 14.06 3.45 -34.66
N ARG A 163 13.06 2.68 -35.10
CA ARG A 163 12.02 3.16 -36.02
C ARG A 163 10.81 3.64 -35.20
N PRO A 164 10.37 4.89 -35.42
CA PRO A 164 9.20 5.44 -34.74
C PRO A 164 7.91 4.76 -35.12
#